data_AF-A0A4S2L7S4-F1
#
_entry.id   AF-A0A4S2L7S4-F1
#
_cell.length_a   1.000
_cell.length_b   1.000
_cell.length_c   1.000
_cell.angle_alpha   90.00
_cell.angle_beta   90.00
_cell.angle_gamma   90.00
#
_symmetry.space_group_name_H-M   'P 1'
#
loop_
_entity.id
_entity.type
_entity.pdbx_description
1 polymer ?
#
loop_
_entity_poly.entity_id
_entity_poly.type
_entity_poly.pdbx_seq_one_letter_code
_entity_poly.pdbx_strand_id
1 'polypeptide(L)'
;MVLEIDRTTVSSVLNRDIKQFGKAHLFDGNPETCWSSDSGSPQWIHISLKSPECINAIRIQFQGGFSGLDTTLEAWNDNEFVGRGKDAKATVELFPKDTNVLQTLPVSLSEPFLHYRIVFHSTTDFYGRVIVYQLSLQQS
;
A
#
# COMPACT_ATOMS: atom_id res chain seq x y z
N MET A 1 -9.18 2.72 -17.39
CA MET A 1 -8.22 1.65 -17.73
C MET A 1 -7.91 0.88 -16.44
N VAL A 2 -7.67 -0.43 -16.50
CA VAL A 2 -7.29 -1.22 -15.30
C VAL A 2 -5.79 -1.40 -15.33
N LEU A 3 -5.09 -0.99 -14.26
CA LEU A 3 -3.66 -1.21 -14.12
C LEU A 3 -3.36 -2.70 -14.00
N GLU A 4 -2.40 -3.19 -14.78
CA GLU A 4 -1.98 -4.59 -14.71
C GLU A 4 -0.89 -4.77 -13.66
N ILE A 5 -1.27 -5.37 -12.52
CA ILE A 5 -0.34 -5.75 -11.45
C ILE A 5 0.43 -7.00 -11.88
N ASP A 6 1.77 -6.93 -11.81
CA ASP A 6 2.66 -8.07 -11.98
C ASP A 6 2.86 -8.79 -10.63
N ARG A 7 3.21 -8.04 -9.59
CA ARG A 7 3.55 -8.59 -8.28
C ARG A 7 3.10 -7.69 -7.15
N THR A 8 2.69 -8.31 -6.05
CA THR A 8 2.51 -7.62 -4.77
C THR A 8 3.36 -8.29 -3.70
N THR A 9 3.93 -7.47 -2.82
CA THR A 9 4.63 -7.90 -1.60
C THR A 9 4.21 -7.00 -0.45
N VAL A 10 4.22 -7.54 0.75
CA VAL A 10 3.86 -6.81 1.98
C VAL A 10 4.95 -7.02 3.02
N SER A 11 5.07 -6.08 3.96
CA SER A 11 6.04 -6.13 5.04
C SER A 11 5.94 -7.39 5.91
N SER A 12 4.71 -7.75 6.27
CA SER A 12 4.41 -8.90 7.14
C SER A 12 2.96 -9.35 6.96
N VAL A 13 2.62 -10.50 7.52
CA VAL A 13 1.25 -11.02 7.62
C VAL A 13 1.04 -11.50 9.04
N LEU A 14 -0.08 -11.12 9.66
CA LEU A 14 -0.44 -11.48 11.03
C LEU A 14 -0.27 -12.99 11.27
N ASN A 15 0.57 -13.37 12.24
CA ASN A 15 0.88 -14.76 12.59
C ASN A 15 1.37 -15.63 11.40
N ARG A 16 1.82 -15.00 10.31
CA ARG A 16 2.14 -15.66 9.03
C ARG A 16 0.96 -16.42 8.41
N ASP A 17 -0.28 -16.11 8.81
CA ASP A 17 -1.48 -16.73 8.24
C ASP A 17 -1.86 -16.07 6.91
N ILE A 18 -1.17 -16.50 5.86
CA ILE A 18 -1.38 -16.00 4.49
C ILE A 18 -2.79 -16.33 3.98
N LYS A 19 -3.44 -17.38 4.50
CA LYS A 19 -4.78 -17.76 4.04
C LYS A 19 -5.83 -16.79 4.54
N GLN A 20 -5.74 -16.39 5.81
CA GLN A 20 -6.72 -15.49 6.42
C GLN A 20 -6.40 -14.01 6.19
N PHE A 21 -5.12 -13.63 6.20
CA PHE A 21 -4.70 -12.21 6.24
C PHE A 21 -3.72 -11.82 5.12
N GLY A 22 -3.69 -12.58 4.02
CA GLY A 22 -2.72 -12.42 2.95
C GLY A 22 -2.97 -11.20 2.06
N LYS A 23 -1.90 -10.74 1.39
CA LYS A 23 -1.94 -9.65 0.40
C LYS A 23 -2.93 -9.81 -0.76
N ALA A 24 -3.40 -11.02 -1.05
CA ALA A 24 -4.37 -11.26 -2.12
C ALA A 24 -5.70 -10.56 -1.82
N HIS A 25 -6.03 -10.46 -0.54
CA HIS A 25 -7.26 -9.84 -0.04
C HIS A 25 -7.31 -8.33 -0.27
N LEU A 26 -6.16 -7.68 -0.58
CA LEU A 26 -6.13 -6.27 -0.96
C LEU A 26 -6.93 -5.97 -2.24
N PHE A 27 -7.14 -6.98 -3.11
CA PHE A 27 -7.66 -6.81 -4.47
C PHE A 27 -8.86 -7.69 -4.79
N ASP A 28 -9.35 -8.52 -3.85
CA ASP A 28 -10.43 -9.48 -4.11
C ASP A 28 -11.83 -8.84 -4.10
N GLY A 29 -11.96 -7.61 -3.59
CA GLY A 29 -13.21 -6.88 -3.50
C GLY A 29 -14.18 -7.43 -2.46
N ASN A 30 -13.73 -8.35 -1.59
CA ASN A 30 -14.56 -8.92 -0.54
C ASN A 30 -14.39 -8.11 0.75
N PRO A 31 -15.46 -7.48 1.27
CA PRO A 31 -15.38 -6.65 2.48
C PRO A 31 -15.12 -7.46 3.77
N GLU A 32 -15.19 -8.80 3.71
CA GLU A 32 -14.96 -9.69 4.85
C GLU A 32 -13.51 -10.19 4.95
N THR A 33 -12.69 -9.98 3.92
CA THR A 33 -11.28 -10.39 3.88
C THR A 33 -10.38 -9.15 3.93
N CYS A 34 -9.19 -9.30 4.51
CA CYS A 34 -8.25 -8.19 4.60
C CYS A 34 -6.80 -8.66 4.58
N TRP A 35 -5.89 -7.77 4.21
CA TRP A 35 -4.51 -7.91 4.64
C TRP A 35 -4.38 -7.33 6.06
N SER A 36 -3.78 -8.10 6.97
CA SER A 36 -3.36 -7.62 8.28
C SER A 36 -1.86 -7.83 8.42
N SER A 37 -1.14 -6.77 8.77
CA SER A 37 0.26 -6.90 9.15
C SER A 37 0.40 -7.57 10.52
N ASP A 38 1.61 -8.06 10.81
CA ASP A 38 2.02 -8.35 12.18
C ASP A 38 2.38 -7.04 12.91
N SER A 39 2.72 -7.11 14.20
CA SER A 39 3.24 -5.97 14.95
C SER A 39 4.59 -5.48 14.42
N GLY A 40 4.85 -4.18 14.60
CA GLY A 40 6.09 -3.52 14.19
C GLY A 40 5.86 -2.31 13.27
N SER A 41 6.89 -1.50 13.08
CA SER A 41 6.87 -0.33 12.19
C SER A 41 8.26 -0.12 11.55
N PRO A 42 8.35 0.42 10.32
CA PRO A 42 7.27 0.63 9.35
C PRO A 42 6.63 -0.67 8.83
N GLN A 43 5.35 -0.57 8.48
CA GLN A 43 4.67 -1.54 7.62
C GLN A 43 4.60 -0.99 6.20
N TRP A 44 4.47 -1.85 5.20
CA TRP A 44 4.41 -1.41 3.81
C TRP A 44 3.68 -2.40 2.90
N ILE A 45 3.13 -1.86 1.82
CA ILE A 45 2.57 -2.61 0.69
C ILE A 45 3.32 -2.16 -0.56
N HIS A 46 3.95 -3.09 -1.27
CA HIS A 46 4.66 -2.83 -2.52
C HIS A 46 3.97 -3.55 -3.68
N ILE A 47 3.71 -2.80 -4.75
CA ILE A 47 3.06 -3.23 -5.98
C ILE A 47 4.02 -2.95 -7.14
N SER A 48 4.34 -3.98 -7.91
CA SER A 48 4.96 -3.87 -9.21
C SER A 48 3.90 -4.03 -10.29
N LEU A 49 3.91 -3.15 -11.27
CA LEU A 49 3.07 -3.23 -12.46
C LEU A 49 3.80 -3.98 -13.58
N LYS A 50 3.07 -4.34 -14.65
CA LYS A 50 3.69 -4.93 -15.86
C LYS A 50 4.35 -3.90 -16.79
N SER A 51 3.90 -2.66 -16.72
CA SER A 51 4.44 -1.51 -17.45
C SER A 51 4.54 -0.30 -16.51
N PRO A 52 5.46 0.65 -16.77
CA PRO A 52 5.45 1.92 -16.06
C PRO A 52 4.18 2.70 -16.37
N GLU A 53 3.46 3.11 -15.34
CA GLU A 53 2.17 3.80 -15.46
C GLU A 53 2.18 5.09 -14.66
N CYS A 54 1.36 6.08 -15.01
CA CYS A 54 1.18 7.26 -14.16
C CYS A 54 -0.10 7.09 -13.34
N ILE A 55 -0.01 7.24 -12.01
CA ILE A 55 -1.17 7.17 -11.11
C ILE A 55 -1.47 8.54 -10.52
N ASN A 56 -2.75 8.85 -10.36
CA ASN A 56 -3.22 10.14 -9.83
C ASN A 56 -3.83 10.01 -8.43
N ALA A 57 -4.11 8.79 -7.98
CA ALA A 57 -4.70 8.52 -6.69
C ALA A 57 -4.51 7.08 -6.24
N ILE A 58 -4.58 6.88 -4.92
CA ILE A 58 -4.68 5.59 -4.27
C ILE A 58 -6.04 5.50 -3.59
N ARG A 59 -6.80 4.46 -3.90
CA ARG A 59 -8.02 4.12 -3.15
C ARG A 59 -7.67 3.06 -2.12
N ILE A 60 -7.93 3.36 -0.85
CA ILE A 60 -7.58 2.47 0.26
C ILE A 60 -8.68 2.48 1.32
N GLN A 61 -8.99 1.30 1.85
CA GLN A 61 -9.94 1.12 2.95
C GLN A 61 -9.26 0.39 4.11
N PHE A 62 -9.16 1.06 5.26
CA PHE A 62 -8.57 0.52 6.46
C PHE A 62 -9.62 -0.14 7.37
N GLN A 63 -9.16 -0.87 8.38
CA GLN A 63 -9.93 -1.06 9.61
C GLN A 63 -9.72 0.14 10.53
N GLY A 64 -10.80 0.71 11.09
CA GLY A 64 -10.68 1.79 12.07
C GLY A 64 -9.83 1.35 13.27
N GLY A 65 -8.91 2.20 13.72
CA GLY A 65 -7.91 1.91 14.73
C GLY A 65 -6.61 1.29 14.18
N PHE A 66 -6.55 0.90 12.90
CA PHE A 66 -5.40 0.23 12.27
C PHE A 66 -4.95 0.93 10.98
N SER A 67 -5.13 2.25 10.93
CA SER A 67 -4.81 3.07 9.77
C SER A 67 -3.37 3.58 9.84
N GLY A 68 -2.76 3.83 8.67
CA GLY A 68 -1.51 4.58 8.60
C GLY A 68 -1.69 6.01 9.13
N LEU A 69 -0.63 6.59 9.71
CA LEU A 69 -0.57 8.00 10.11
C LEU A 69 0.46 8.73 9.26
N ASP A 70 1.73 8.69 9.67
CA ASP A 70 2.85 9.14 8.84
C ASP A 70 3.03 8.15 7.68
N THR A 71 2.54 8.53 6.50
CA THR A 71 2.42 7.63 5.34
C THR A 71 3.02 8.27 4.10
N THR A 72 3.84 7.52 3.37
CA THR A 72 4.40 7.96 2.09
C THR A 72 4.11 6.97 0.98
N LEU A 73 4.02 7.47 -0.25
CA LEU A 73 4.13 6.70 -1.48
C LEU A 73 5.53 6.89 -2.05
N GLU A 74 6.27 5.80 -2.19
CA GLU A 74 7.55 5.74 -2.89
C GLU A 74 7.34 5.13 -4.28
N ALA A 75 8.02 5.64 -5.30
CA ALA A 75 7.93 5.12 -6.67
C ALA A 75 9.30 5.09 -7.39
N TRP A 76 9.55 4.04 -8.17
CA TRP A 76 10.80 3.85 -8.93
C TRP A 76 10.60 2.92 -10.16
N ASN A 77 11.61 2.85 -11.02
CA ASN A 77 11.58 2.07 -12.27
C ASN A 77 12.66 0.97 -12.34
N ASP A 78 13.65 0.98 -11.44
CA ASP A 78 14.72 -0.02 -11.45
C ASP A 78 14.22 -1.38 -10.95
N ASN A 79 14.67 -2.45 -11.62
CA ASN A 79 14.20 -3.83 -11.39
C ASN A 79 14.69 -4.46 -10.07
N GLU A 80 15.55 -3.78 -9.30
CA GLU A 80 15.95 -4.27 -7.99
C GLU A 80 14.81 -4.06 -6.99
N PHE A 81 14.46 -5.13 -6.25
CA PHE A 81 13.59 -4.97 -5.10
C PHE A 81 14.31 -4.07 -4.10
N VAL A 82 13.87 -2.82 -4.01
CA VAL A 82 14.48 -1.82 -3.15
C VAL A 82 14.26 -2.23 -1.69
N GLY A 83 15.26 -2.84 -1.07
CA GLY A 83 15.37 -2.85 0.40
C GLY A 83 15.41 -1.42 0.93
N ARG A 84 15.15 -1.22 2.24
CA ARG A 84 15.09 0.13 2.84
C ARG A 84 16.22 1.03 2.32
N GLY A 85 15.85 2.18 1.73
CA GLY A 85 16.77 3.30 1.52
C GLY A 85 17.70 3.25 0.31
N LYS A 86 17.35 2.57 -0.78
CA LYS A 86 17.96 2.85 -2.10
C LYS A 86 16.95 3.53 -3.04
N ASP A 87 16.91 4.85 -2.88
CA ASP A 87 16.41 5.90 -3.76
C ASP A 87 15.15 5.59 -4.58
N ALA A 88 14.02 5.59 -3.89
CA ALA A 88 12.76 5.92 -4.55
C ALA A 88 12.98 7.21 -5.37
N LYS A 89 12.68 7.15 -6.67
CA LYS A 89 12.86 8.28 -7.58
C LYS A 89 11.83 9.37 -7.30
N ALA A 90 10.68 9.00 -6.76
CA ALA A 90 9.69 9.93 -6.23
C ALA A 90 9.17 9.46 -4.86
N THR A 91 8.94 10.43 -3.97
CA THR A 91 8.27 10.22 -2.68
C THR A 91 7.18 11.27 -2.51
N VAL A 92 5.97 10.84 -2.19
CA VAL A 92 4.79 11.69 -1.99
C VAL A 92 4.20 11.41 -0.61
N GLU A 93 3.91 12.45 0.16
CA GLU A 93 3.20 12.30 1.44
C GLU A 93 1.72 11.96 1.20
N LEU A 94 1.20 11.04 1.99
CA LEU A 94 -0.21 10.63 1.98
C LEU A 94 -0.84 10.94 3.33
N PHE A 95 -2.10 11.35 3.31
CA PHE A 95 -2.85 11.73 4.51
C PHE A 95 -4.09 10.86 4.70
N PRO A 96 -3.93 9.54 4.95
CA PRO A 96 -5.07 8.67 5.27
C PRO A 96 -5.72 9.10 6.59
N LYS A 97 -7.04 8.89 6.68
CA LYS A 97 -7.81 9.11 7.91
C LYS A 97 -8.04 7.79 8.62
N ASP A 98 -8.15 7.83 9.95
CA ASP A 98 -8.51 6.64 10.72
C ASP A 98 -10.00 6.34 10.64
N THR A 99 -10.41 5.68 9.57
CA THR A 99 -11.81 5.32 9.30
C THR A 99 -11.88 4.03 8.49
N ASN A 100 -13.00 3.32 8.55
CA ASN A 100 -13.26 2.19 7.65
C ASN A 100 -13.91 2.59 6.32
N VAL A 101 -14.05 3.89 6.04
CA VAL A 101 -14.62 4.36 4.78
C VAL A 101 -13.55 4.24 3.70
N LEU A 102 -13.93 3.82 2.50
CA LEU A 102 -13.03 3.82 1.35
C LEU A 102 -12.61 5.25 1.00
N GLN A 103 -11.31 5.52 1.05
CA GLN A 103 -10.74 6.86 0.88
C GLN A 103 -10.00 6.93 -0.44
N THR A 104 -10.01 8.10 -1.08
CA THR A 104 -9.20 8.39 -2.26
C THR A 104 -8.12 9.39 -1.86
N LEU A 105 -6.87 8.94 -1.88
CA LEU A 105 -5.69 9.75 -1.55
C LEU A 105 -5.09 10.27 -2.85
N PRO A 106 -5.08 11.59 -3.09
CA PRO A 106 -4.53 12.15 -4.33
C PRO A 106 -3.01 11.98 -4.37
N VAL A 107 -2.49 11.75 -5.57
CA VAL A 107 -1.06 11.53 -5.85
C VAL A 107 -0.67 12.35 -7.07
N SER A 108 0.48 13.03 -7.00
CA SER A 108 1.06 13.77 -8.10
C SER A 108 2.47 13.27 -8.36
N LEU A 109 2.68 12.68 -9.53
CA LEU A 109 3.97 12.14 -9.98
C LEU A 109 4.37 12.82 -11.28
N SER A 110 5.68 13.05 -11.45
CA SER A 110 6.23 13.75 -12.63
C SER A 110 6.37 12.86 -13.86
N GLU A 111 6.38 11.54 -13.68
CA GLU A 111 6.62 10.55 -14.73
C GLU A 111 5.96 9.21 -14.34
N PRO A 112 5.77 8.28 -15.29
CA PRO A 112 5.25 6.94 -14.99
C PRO A 112 6.28 6.04 -14.27
N PHE A 113 5.79 5.16 -13.40
CA PHE A 113 6.62 4.25 -12.60
C PHE A 113 6.14 2.79 -12.65
N LEU A 114 7.09 1.86 -12.54
CA LEU A 114 6.86 0.42 -12.51
C LEU A 114 6.52 -0.06 -11.09
N HIS A 115 7.15 0.55 -10.09
CA HIS A 115 7.06 0.13 -8.70
C HIS A 115 6.45 1.23 -7.83
N TYR A 116 5.54 0.82 -6.96
CA TYR A 116 4.86 1.67 -5.97
C TYR A 116 4.89 1.02 -4.61
N ARG A 117 5.44 1.72 -3.61
CA ARG A 117 5.42 1.26 -2.22
C ARG A 117 4.74 2.28 -1.33
N ILE A 118 3.63 1.86 -0.73
CA ILE A 118 2.98 2.61 0.34
C ILE A 118 3.69 2.22 1.65
N VAL A 119 4.30 3.19 2.32
CA VAL A 119 5.00 3.00 3.58
C VAL A 119 4.22 3.68 4.69
N PHE A 120 3.86 2.91 5.71
CA PHE A 120 3.24 3.38 6.94
C PHE A 120 4.32 3.48 8.02
N HIS A 121 4.92 4.66 8.20
CA HIS A 121 5.98 4.93 9.18
C HIS A 121 5.47 4.92 10.61
N SER A 122 4.18 5.23 10.79
CA SER A 122 3.45 5.04 12.04
C SER A 122 2.00 4.70 11.75
N THR A 123 1.31 4.17 12.77
CA THR A 123 -0.08 3.69 12.67
C THR A 123 -0.88 4.16 13.88
N THR A 124 -2.19 4.15 13.78
CA THR A 124 -3.09 4.38 14.93
C THR A 124 -3.09 3.24 15.94
N ASP A 125 -2.74 2.02 15.52
CA ASP A 125 -2.59 0.89 16.43
C ASP A 125 -1.30 1.00 17.26
N PHE A 126 -1.40 0.77 18.57
CA PHE A 126 -0.26 0.87 19.50
C PHE A 126 0.89 -0.09 19.19
N TYR A 127 0.62 -1.21 18.50
CA TYR A 127 1.65 -2.19 18.15
C TYR A 127 2.20 -2.00 16.73
N GLY A 128 1.83 -0.92 16.03
CA GLY A 128 2.31 -0.66 14.68
C GLY A 128 1.55 -1.41 13.57
N ARG A 129 0.42 -2.07 13.89
CA ARG A 129 -0.29 -2.89 12.90
C ARG A 129 -1.08 -2.05 11.92
N VAL A 130 -1.17 -2.55 10.69
CA VAL A 130 -2.04 -2.02 9.63
C VAL A 130 -2.98 -3.10 9.15
N ILE A 131 -4.25 -2.74 8.97
CA ILE A 131 -5.27 -3.63 8.38
C ILE A 131 -5.93 -2.91 7.21
N VAL A 132 -5.92 -3.55 6.04
CA VAL A 132 -6.45 -3.00 4.79
C VAL A 132 -7.40 -4.02 4.15
N TYR A 133 -8.65 -3.62 3.92
CA TYR A 133 -9.66 -4.41 3.24
C TYR A 133 -9.56 -4.30 1.71
N GLN A 134 -9.26 -3.10 1.21
CA GLN A 134 -9.21 -2.87 -0.22
C GLN A 134 -8.13 -1.85 -0.56
N LEU A 135 -7.42 -2.12 -1.66
CA LEU A 135 -6.43 -1.23 -2.25
C LEU A 135 -6.58 -1.19 -3.77
N SER A 136 -6.48 0.00 -4.36
CA SER A 136 -6.41 0.15 -5.80
C SER A 136 -5.62 1.40 -6.18
N LEU A 137 -4.76 1.28 -7.18
CA LEU A 137 -4.09 2.43 -7.80
C LEU A 137 -4.99 2.95 -8.93
N GLN A 138 -5.11 4.27 -9.08
CA GLN A 138 -6.01 4.90 -10.07
C GLN A 138 -5.23 5.75 -11.08
N GLN A 139 -5.77 5.82 -12.30
CA GLN A 139 -5.30 6.68 -13.38
C GLN A 139 -6.45 7.58 -13.84
N SER A 140 -6.12 8.71 -14.47
CA SER A 140 -7.12 9.57 -15.13
C SER A 140 -7.64 8.94 -16.40
#